data_AF-A0A956E220-F1
#
_entry.id   AF-A0A956E220-F1
#
_cell.length_a   1.000
_cell.length_b   1.000
_cell.length_c   1.000
_cell.angle_alpha   90.00
_cell.angle_beta   90.00
_cell.angle_gamma   90.00
#
_symmetry.space_group_name_H-M   'P 1'
#
loop_
_entity.id
_entity.type
_entity.pdbx_description
1 polymer ?
#
loop_
_entity_poly.entity_id
_entity_poly.type
_entity_poly.pdbx_seq_one_letter_code
_entity_poly.pdbx_strand_id
1 'polypeptide(L)'
;MWSSRLRAVCWTASCLLLGLVVAPGCSASDGGEESARGALGKACDASDDCPGDLFCNYDSSDYVAHRQCSSACSNTDQCKSEFGPDSFCVGAGVCVKACHSDSECPSKSRCGTSGWCEREGKGSGNPYCSGTPDPCDTLGHDDCARTLGCEPTGACAGAPPACPGFSQVPCENKPGCHWVYSNSSCAGTSLSCSTYTTETTCVAQTGCHFNGSCAGAPLVTRCEDEVAGLCEYTAGCTLVE
;
A
#
# COMPACT_ATOMS: atom_id res chain seq x y z
N MET A 1 -43.28 28.42 11.26
CA MET A 1 -43.39 28.32 12.73
C MET A 1 -42.04 27.81 13.25
N TRP A 2 -41.41 28.62 14.12
CA TRP A 2 -40.19 28.43 14.96
C TRP A 2 -39.01 27.63 14.34
N SER A 3 -37.92 28.23 13.85
CA SER A 3 -36.87 29.06 14.49
C SER A 3 -36.16 28.41 15.67
N SER A 4 -34.89 28.01 15.47
CA SER A 4 -33.82 28.05 16.47
C SER A 4 -32.45 28.00 15.78
N ARG A 5 -31.85 29.18 15.59
CA ARG A 5 -30.44 29.36 15.22
C ARG A 5 -29.61 29.41 16.51
N LEU A 6 -28.75 28.42 16.74
CA LEU A 6 -27.73 28.49 17.79
C LEU A 6 -26.51 29.25 17.25
N ARG A 7 -26.32 30.47 17.72
CA ARG A 7 -25.08 31.24 17.54
C ARG A 7 -24.13 30.86 18.66
N ALA A 8 -23.02 30.20 18.34
CA ALA A 8 -21.91 30.03 19.27
C ALA A 8 -21.17 31.36 19.40
N VAL A 9 -21.23 31.95 20.59
CA VAL A 9 -20.48 33.15 20.97
C VAL A 9 -19.09 32.69 21.42
N CYS A 10 -18.09 32.90 20.57
CA CYS A 10 -16.69 32.65 20.94
C CYS A 10 -16.19 33.86 21.72
N TRP A 11 -15.94 33.69 23.02
CA TRP A 11 -15.33 34.71 23.86
C TRP A 11 -13.84 34.80 23.54
N THR A 12 -13.39 35.94 23.02
CA THR A 12 -11.98 36.30 22.93
C THR A 12 -11.50 36.80 24.28
N ALA A 13 -10.84 35.94 25.06
CA ALA A 13 -10.11 36.37 26.24
C ALA A 13 -8.72 36.89 25.83
N SER A 14 -8.56 38.22 25.86
CA SER A 14 -7.25 38.87 25.77
C SER A 14 -6.42 38.53 27.01
N CYS A 15 -5.39 37.68 26.84
CA CYS A 15 -4.33 37.52 27.82
C CYS A 15 -3.10 38.31 27.37
N LEU A 16 -3.00 39.53 27.89
CA LEU A 16 -1.77 40.30 27.98
C LEU A 16 -1.21 40.04 29.37
N LEU A 17 -0.06 39.36 29.48
CA LEU A 17 0.95 39.62 30.52
C LEU A 17 2.21 38.78 30.31
N LEU A 18 3.33 39.48 30.46
CA LEU A 18 4.70 39.02 30.48
C LEU A 18 4.93 37.93 31.53
N GLY A 19 5.66 36.88 31.16
CA GLY A 19 6.13 35.88 32.11
C GLY A 19 6.82 34.72 31.41
N LEU A 20 8.15 34.70 31.47
CA LEU A 20 9.00 33.61 31.00
C LEU A 20 8.67 32.33 31.79
N VAL A 21 7.99 31.37 31.18
CA VAL A 21 7.75 30.03 31.76
C VAL A 21 8.18 28.99 30.74
N VAL A 22 9.18 28.20 31.12
CA VAL A 22 9.60 26.99 30.39
C VAL A 22 8.47 25.98 30.52
N ALA A 23 7.69 25.80 29.46
CA ALA A 23 6.64 24.79 29.41
C ALA A 23 7.25 23.42 29.06
N PRO A 24 6.90 22.33 29.76
CA PRO A 24 7.16 20.98 29.29
C PRO A 24 6.34 20.77 28.01
N GLY A 25 7.01 20.34 26.94
CA GLY A 25 6.41 20.14 25.63
C GLY A 25 5.28 19.11 25.68
N CYS A 26 4.04 19.59 25.68
CA CYS A 26 2.89 18.81 25.30
C CYS A 26 3.01 18.54 23.80
N SER A 27 3.51 17.36 23.42
CA SER A 27 3.24 16.81 22.09
C SER A 27 1.76 16.42 22.07
N ALA A 28 0.90 17.37 21.73
CA ALA A 28 -0.46 17.08 21.34
C ALA A 28 -0.37 16.36 19.99
N SER A 29 -0.39 15.02 20.02
CA SER A 29 -0.80 14.26 18.86
C SER A 29 -2.25 14.63 18.61
N ASP A 30 -2.48 15.59 17.72
CA ASP A 30 -3.79 15.87 17.14
C ASP A 30 -4.23 14.60 16.43
N GLY A 31 -4.83 13.67 17.19
CA GLY A 31 -5.67 12.60 16.69
C GLY A 31 -6.95 13.23 16.17
N GLY A 32 -6.83 14.12 15.18
CA GLY A 32 -7.96 14.62 14.43
C GLY A 32 -8.65 13.39 13.88
N GLU A 33 -9.87 13.13 14.36
CA GLU A 33 -10.77 12.14 13.78
C GLU A 33 -10.76 12.39 12.28
N GLU A 34 -10.02 11.55 11.57
CA GLU A 34 -9.93 11.64 10.14
C GLU A 34 -11.33 11.33 9.63
N SER A 35 -12.07 12.38 9.28
CA SER A 35 -13.47 12.25 8.94
C SER A 35 -13.60 11.21 7.83
N ALA A 36 -14.51 10.25 7.99
CA ALA A 36 -14.73 9.16 7.03
C ALA A 36 -14.86 9.63 5.57
N ARG A 37 -15.24 10.90 5.35
CA ARG A 37 -15.23 11.59 4.05
C ARG A 37 -13.87 11.58 3.33
N GLY A 38 -12.77 11.70 4.08
CA GLY A 38 -11.41 11.70 3.52
C GLY A 38 -10.86 10.30 3.26
N ALA A 39 -11.50 9.28 3.80
CA ALA A 39 -10.99 7.91 3.75
C ALA A 39 -11.50 7.10 2.56
N LEU A 40 -12.58 7.53 1.90
CA LEU A 40 -13.08 6.87 0.70
C LEU A 40 -12.00 6.86 -0.40
N GLY A 41 -11.72 5.67 -0.93
CA GLY A 41 -10.69 5.44 -1.94
C GLY A 41 -9.28 5.23 -1.37
N LYS A 42 -9.03 5.40 -0.07
CA LYS A 42 -7.70 5.12 0.51
C LYS A 42 -7.28 3.67 0.30
N ALA A 43 -6.00 3.43 0.05
CA ALA A 43 -5.46 2.08 -0.06
C ALA A 43 -5.60 1.31 1.26
N CYS A 44 -5.86 0.01 1.17
CA CYS A 44 -6.00 -0.88 2.32
C CYS A 44 -5.50 -2.30 2.02
N ASP A 45 -5.04 -2.98 3.07
CA ASP A 45 -4.57 -4.37 3.10
C ASP A 45 -5.46 -5.25 4.01
N ALA A 46 -6.33 -4.63 4.80
CA ALA A 46 -7.41 -5.26 5.55
C ALA A 46 -8.54 -4.25 5.77
N SER A 47 -9.73 -4.73 6.11
CA SER A 47 -10.86 -3.83 6.44
C SER A 47 -10.58 -2.97 7.68
N ASP A 48 -9.71 -3.42 8.58
CA ASP A 48 -9.30 -2.65 9.77
C ASP A 48 -8.47 -1.41 9.41
N ASP A 49 -7.93 -1.32 8.19
CA ASP A 49 -7.25 -0.12 7.70
C ASP A 49 -8.23 1.01 7.32
N CYS A 50 -9.53 0.68 7.22
CA CYS A 50 -10.57 1.58 6.77
C CYS A 50 -11.35 2.15 7.98
N PRO A 51 -11.41 3.48 8.15
CA PRO A 51 -12.10 4.08 9.28
C PRO A 51 -13.62 4.08 9.12
N GLY A 52 -14.33 3.97 10.24
CA GLY A 52 -15.79 4.05 10.30
C GLY A 52 -16.46 2.80 9.72
N ASP A 53 -17.48 2.99 8.89
CA ASP A 53 -18.26 1.91 8.26
C ASP A 53 -17.71 1.48 6.88
N LEU A 54 -16.49 1.95 6.53
CA LEU A 54 -15.81 1.57 5.30
C LEU A 54 -15.25 0.15 5.43
N PHE A 55 -15.21 -0.57 4.30
CA PHE A 55 -14.54 -1.86 4.21
C PHE A 55 -13.47 -1.82 3.13
N CYS A 56 -12.45 -2.68 3.27
CA CYS A 56 -11.46 -2.83 2.22
C CYS A 56 -12.03 -3.69 1.10
N ASN A 57 -12.23 -3.11 -0.09
CA ASN A 57 -12.89 -3.83 -1.17
C ASN A 57 -11.96 -4.86 -1.82
N TYR A 58 -12.30 -6.13 -1.70
CA TYR A 58 -11.56 -7.25 -2.29
C TYR A 58 -12.31 -7.86 -3.48
N ASP A 59 -12.54 -7.07 -4.52
CA ASP A 59 -13.07 -7.61 -5.77
C ASP A 59 -11.93 -8.12 -6.65
N SER A 60 -11.92 -9.42 -6.92
CA SER A 60 -10.93 -10.08 -7.81
C SER A 60 -11.50 -10.36 -9.21
N SER A 61 -12.74 -9.97 -9.47
CA SER A 61 -13.44 -10.21 -10.73
C SER A 61 -13.37 -9.01 -11.66
N ASP A 62 -13.69 -7.81 -11.17
CA ASP A 62 -13.67 -6.56 -11.94
C ASP A 62 -12.62 -5.56 -11.48
N TYR A 63 -12.02 -5.80 -10.31
CA TYR A 63 -11.00 -4.97 -9.67
C TYR A 63 -11.41 -3.51 -9.44
N VAL A 64 -12.72 -3.23 -9.47
CA VAL A 64 -13.26 -1.90 -9.25
C VAL A 64 -13.00 -1.51 -7.79
N ALA A 65 -12.23 -0.44 -7.57
CA ALA A 65 -11.78 -0.03 -6.24
C ALA A 65 -11.09 -1.15 -5.44
N HIS A 66 -10.42 -2.09 -6.12
CA HIS A 66 -9.71 -3.18 -5.45
C HIS A 66 -8.67 -2.66 -4.45
N ARG A 67 -8.68 -3.21 -3.23
CA ARG A 67 -7.84 -2.80 -2.10
C ARG A 67 -7.91 -1.29 -1.81
N GLN A 68 -9.11 -0.76 -1.93
CA GLN A 68 -9.44 0.60 -1.50
C GLN A 68 -10.61 0.58 -0.51
N CYS A 69 -10.56 1.48 0.47
CA CYS A 69 -11.63 1.69 1.44
C CYS A 69 -12.87 2.20 0.72
N SER A 70 -13.93 1.40 0.74
CA SER A 70 -15.17 1.60 0.01
C SER A 70 -16.38 1.44 0.94
N SER A 71 -17.54 1.91 0.49
CA SER A 71 -18.83 1.66 1.15
C SER A 71 -19.80 1.08 0.14
N ALA A 72 -20.77 0.28 0.58
CA ALA A 72 -21.81 -0.24 -0.31
C ALA A 72 -22.81 0.88 -0.66
N CYS A 73 -23.31 0.89 -1.89
CA CYS A 73 -24.26 1.89 -2.35
C CYS A 73 -25.34 1.33 -3.26
N SER A 74 -26.51 1.96 -3.21
CA SER A 74 -27.59 1.70 -4.17
C SER A 74 -27.66 2.73 -5.29
N ASN A 75 -27.10 3.93 -5.08
CA ASN A 75 -27.06 5.01 -6.06
C ASN A 75 -26.00 6.08 -5.70
N THR A 76 -25.70 6.95 -6.67
CA THR A 76 -24.69 8.01 -6.53
C THR A 76 -25.06 9.09 -5.51
N ASP A 77 -26.34 9.40 -5.31
CA ASP A 77 -26.74 10.43 -4.35
C ASP A 77 -26.45 10.02 -2.91
N GLN A 78 -26.55 8.71 -2.61
CA GLN A 78 -26.14 8.14 -1.32
C GLN A 78 -24.64 8.41 -1.07
N CYS A 79 -23.77 8.04 -2.01
CA CYS A 79 -22.33 8.28 -1.88
C CYS A 79 -22.04 9.77 -1.68
N LYS A 80 -22.67 10.65 -2.48
CA LYS A 80 -22.46 12.10 -2.37
C LYS A 80 -22.87 12.68 -1.02
N SER A 81 -23.96 12.17 -0.45
CA SER A 81 -24.44 12.60 0.87
C SER A 81 -23.49 12.17 1.99
N GLU A 82 -22.95 10.96 1.90
CA GLU A 82 -22.08 10.38 2.93
C GLU A 82 -20.63 10.92 2.81
N PHE A 83 -20.03 10.83 1.62
CA PHE A 83 -18.61 11.05 1.40
C PHE A 83 -18.27 12.39 0.72
N GLY A 84 -19.26 13.10 0.16
CA GLY A 84 -19.09 14.41 -0.46
C GLY A 84 -19.27 14.41 -1.98
N PRO A 85 -19.28 15.59 -2.62
CA PRO A 85 -19.69 15.76 -4.02
C PRO A 85 -18.85 14.98 -5.03
N ASP A 86 -17.58 14.72 -4.67
CA ASP A 86 -16.60 14.00 -5.50
C ASP A 86 -16.68 12.48 -5.30
N SER A 87 -17.83 11.96 -4.88
CA SER A 87 -18.05 10.52 -4.75
C SER A 87 -19.25 10.08 -5.59
N PHE A 88 -19.23 8.82 -6.04
CA PHE A 88 -20.32 8.25 -6.81
C PHE A 88 -20.37 6.73 -6.67
N CYS A 89 -21.53 6.17 -7.00
CA CYS A 89 -21.76 4.74 -6.95
C CYS A 89 -21.43 4.14 -8.32
N VAL A 90 -20.49 3.21 -8.37
CA VAL A 90 -20.15 2.47 -9.60
C VAL A 90 -21.05 1.24 -9.76
N GLY A 91 -21.07 0.66 -10.96
CA GLY A 91 -21.94 -0.48 -11.29
C GLY A 91 -21.77 -1.71 -10.41
N ALA A 92 -20.65 -1.82 -9.67
CA ALA A 92 -20.39 -2.85 -8.67
C ALA A 92 -21.09 -2.60 -7.32
N GLY A 93 -21.87 -1.52 -7.17
CA GLY A 93 -22.58 -1.22 -5.92
C GLY A 93 -21.67 -0.74 -4.80
N VAL A 94 -20.54 -0.13 -5.14
CA VAL A 94 -19.59 0.47 -4.18
C VAL A 94 -19.41 1.97 -4.45
N CYS A 95 -19.25 2.75 -3.38
CA CYS A 95 -18.88 4.16 -3.48
C CYS A 95 -17.40 4.28 -3.78
N VAL A 96 -17.06 5.09 -4.77
CA VAL A 96 -15.67 5.45 -5.11
C VAL A 96 -15.50 6.95 -5.06
N LYS A 97 -14.24 7.39 -4.92
CA LYS A 97 -13.87 8.80 -5.04
C LYS A 97 -13.49 9.11 -6.49
N ALA A 98 -14.02 10.21 -6.99
CA ALA A 98 -13.68 10.76 -8.29
C ALA A 98 -12.22 11.25 -8.30
N CYS A 99 -11.62 11.20 -9.47
CA CYS A 99 -10.31 11.79 -9.72
C CYS A 99 -10.32 12.52 -11.07
N HIS A 100 -9.46 13.53 -11.18
CA HIS A 100 -9.14 14.19 -12.45
C HIS A 100 -7.71 13.95 -12.90
N SER A 101 -6.85 13.49 -11.99
CA SER A 101 -5.43 13.28 -12.22
C SER A 101 -4.88 12.19 -11.29
N ASP A 102 -3.77 11.56 -11.68
CA ASP A 102 -3.11 10.54 -10.85
C ASP A 102 -2.69 11.06 -9.48
N SER A 103 -2.42 12.37 -9.35
CA SER A 103 -2.06 12.99 -8.07
C SER A 103 -3.21 13.03 -7.04
N GLU A 104 -4.45 12.82 -7.47
CA GLU A 104 -5.61 12.71 -6.56
C GLU A 104 -5.81 11.28 -6.05
N CYS A 105 -5.09 10.33 -6.62
CA CYS A 105 -5.21 8.93 -6.30
C CYS A 105 -4.21 8.49 -5.22
N PRO A 106 -4.59 7.51 -4.38
CA PRO A 106 -3.67 6.89 -3.45
C PRO A 106 -2.45 6.31 -4.15
N SER A 107 -1.37 6.13 -3.38
CA SER A 107 -0.18 5.42 -3.85
C SER A 107 -0.53 4.09 -4.52
N LYS A 108 0.13 3.79 -5.64
CA LYS A 108 -0.10 2.59 -6.48
C LYS A 108 -1.50 2.51 -7.12
N SER A 109 -2.17 3.65 -7.26
CA SER A 109 -3.36 3.78 -8.10
C SER A 109 -3.21 4.97 -9.05
N ARG A 110 -3.96 4.94 -10.15
CA ARG A 110 -3.97 5.98 -11.17
C ARG A 110 -5.39 6.38 -11.48
N CYS A 111 -5.56 7.59 -12.01
CA CYS A 111 -6.88 8.04 -12.40
C CYS A 111 -7.28 7.38 -13.72
N GLY A 112 -8.21 6.42 -13.65
CA GLY A 112 -8.71 5.72 -14.82
C GLY A 112 -9.49 6.64 -15.76
N THR A 113 -9.69 6.22 -17.01
CA THR A 113 -10.52 6.95 -17.97
C THR A 113 -11.95 7.16 -17.50
N SER A 114 -12.38 6.33 -16.55
CA SER A 114 -13.71 6.34 -15.99
C SER A 114 -13.87 7.37 -14.85
N GLY A 115 -12.78 8.05 -14.47
CA GLY A 115 -12.79 9.17 -13.51
C GLY A 115 -12.78 8.74 -12.05
N TRP A 116 -12.26 7.54 -11.74
CA TRP A 116 -11.98 7.08 -10.38
C TRP A 116 -10.58 6.45 -10.30
N CYS A 117 -10.06 6.32 -9.09
CA CYS A 117 -8.75 5.75 -8.87
C CYS A 117 -8.78 4.23 -9.03
N GLU A 118 -8.02 3.73 -10.00
CA GLU A 118 -7.87 2.31 -10.30
C GLU A 118 -6.48 1.87 -9.84
N ARG A 119 -6.39 0.75 -9.12
CA ARG A 119 -5.08 0.13 -8.86
C ARG A 119 -4.60 -0.58 -10.11
N GLU A 120 -3.29 -0.56 -10.33
CA GLU A 120 -2.66 -1.46 -11.28
C GLU A 120 -2.87 -2.91 -10.82
N GLY A 121 -3.20 -3.80 -11.75
CA GLY A 121 -3.53 -5.18 -11.46
C GLY A 121 -4.40 -5.82 -12.54
N LYS A 122 -4.58 -7.14 -12.44
CA LYS A 122 -5.49 -7.89 -13.31
C LYS A 122 -6.86 -7.22 -13.36
N GLY A 123 -7.51 -7.20 -14.51
CA GLY A 123 -8.86 -6.61 -14.66
C GLY A 123 -8.95 -5.08 -14.65
N SER A 124 -7.91 -4.34 -14.26
CA SER A 124 -7.94 -2.87 -14.24
C SER A 124 -7.90 -2.20 -15.62
N GLY A 125 -7.64 -2.97 -16.69
CA GLY A 125 -7.39 -2.42 -18.04
C GLY A 125 -6.07 -1.65 -18.15
N ASN A 126 -5.24 -1.73 -17.10
CA ASN A 126 -3.96 -1.04 -16.98
C ASN A 126 -2.85 -2.09 -16.97
N PRO A 127 -1.70 -1.83 -17.64
CA PRO A 127 -0.60 -2.77 -17.62
C PRO A 127 -0.16 -3.09 -16.19
N TYR A 128 -0.01 -4.37 -15.87
CA TYR A 128 0.35 -4.81 -14.53
C TYR A 128 1.26 -6.03 -14.59
N CYS A 129 1.97 -6.24 -13.49
CA CYS A 129 2.84 -7.39 -13.36
C CYS A 129 2.10 -8.62 -12.84
N SER A 130 2.28 -9.74 -13.54
CA SER A 130 1.74 -11.02 -13.13
C SER A 130 2.80 -12.11 -13.19
N GLY A 131 2.61 -13.18 -12.41
CA GLY A 131 3.52 -14.32 -12.38
C GLY A 131 4.01 -14.63 -10.97
N THR A 132 4.95 -15.57 -10.89
CA THR A 132 5.69 -15.88 -9.67
C THR A 132 7.16 -15.68 -10.03
N PRO A 133 7.86 -14.78 -9.34
CA PRO A 133 9.22 -14.50 -9.74
C PRO A 133 10.12 -15.71 -9.48
N ASP A 134 11.00 -15.99 -10.44
CA ASP A 134 11.89 -17.14 -10.46
C ASP A 134 12.99 -16.98 -9.42
N PRO A 135 13.33 -18.02 -8.65
CA PRO A 135 14.40 -17.94 -7.65
C PRO A 135 15.75 -17.81 -8.35
N CYS A 136 16.64 -16.96 -7.81
CA CYS A 136 17.92 -16.63 -8.45
C CYS A 136 18.74 -17.86 -8.86
N ASP A 137 18.76 -18.91 -8.05
CA ASP A 137 19.53 -20.14 -8.33
C ASP A 137 19.02 -20.98 -9.51
N THR A 138 17.84 -20.66 -10.03
CA THR A 138 17.31 -21.24 -11.27
C THR A 138 17.63 -20.42 -12.52
N LEU A 139 18.15 -19.20 -12.35
CA LEU A 139 18.42 -18.27 -13.44
C LEU A 139 19.76 -18.57 -14.12
N GLY A 140 19.79 -18.41 -15.45
CA GLY A 140 21.03 -18.36 -16.21
C GLY A 140 21.85 -17.10 -15.86
N HIS A 141 23.14 -17.09 -16.21
CA HIS A 141 24.05 -15.99 -15.87
C HIS A 141 23.55 -14.60 -16.32
N ASP A 142 23.00 -14.52 -17.53
CA ASP A 142 22.49 -13.25 -18.08
C ASP A 142 21.18 -12.80 -17.43
N ASP A 143 20.28 -13.73 -17.10
CA ASP A 143 19.03 -13.44 -16.37
C ASP A 143 19.32 -13.04 -14.93
N CYS A 144 20.30 -13.69 -14.31
CA CYS A 144 20.80 -13.36 -12.99
C CYS A 144 21.29 -11.92 -12.90
N ALA A 145 22.10 -11.49 -13.87
CA ALA A 145 22.66 -10.13 -13.89
C ALA A 145 21.60 -9.04 -14.11
N ARG A 146 20.45 -9.41 -14.68
CA ARG A 146 19.32 -8.49 -14.94
C ARG A 146 18.27 -8.51 -13.83
N THR A 147 18.20 -9.59 -13.06
CA THR A 147 17.16 -9.77 -12.04
C THR A 147 17.52 -9.03 -10.77
N LEU A 148 16.64 -8.11 -10.35
CA LEU A 148 16.86 -7.32 -9.15
C LEU A 148 16.98 -8.22 -7.91
N GLY A 149 18.09 -8.09 -7.17
CA GLY A 149 18.37 -8.90 -5.97
C GLY A 149 19.14 -10.20 -6.23
N CYS A 150 19.43 -10.53 -7.49
CA CYS A 150 20.32 -11.64 -7.83
C CYS A 150 21.75 -11.13 -8.11
N GLU A 151 22.75 -11.88 -7.67
CA GLU A 151 24.16 -11.60 -7.95
C GLU A 151 24.81 -12.73 -8.77
N PRO A 152 25.49 -12.44 -9.88
CA PRO A 152 26.13 -13.45 -10.74
C PRO A 152 27.51 -13.90 -10.21
N THR A 153 27.62 -14.29 -8.94
CA THR A 153 28.88 -14.72 -8.31
C THR A 153 29.14 -16.22 -8.49
N GLY A 154 29.30 -16.65 -9.75
CA GLY A 154 29.55 -18.04 -10.12
C GLY A 154 28.26 -18.80 -10.39
N ALA A 155 27.60 -19.32 -9.34
CA ALA A 155 26.20 -19.72 -9.43
C ALA A 155 25.33 -18.48 -9.15
N CYS A 156 24.23 -18.30 -9.88
CA CYS A 156 23.34 -17.19 -9.57
C CYS A 156 22.80 -17.39 -8.14
N ALA A 157 23.12 -16.46 -7.26
CA ALA A 157 22.70 -16.52 -5.87
C ALA A 157 21.93 -15.26 -5.53
N GLY A 158 20.94 -15.42 -4.64
CA GLY A 158 20.26 -14.29 -4.05
C GLY A 158 21.17 -13.57 -3.08
N ALA A 159 21.42 -12.28 -3.31
CA ALA A 159 21.82 -11.41 -2.21
C ALA A 159 20.53 -10.99 -1.49
N PRO A 160 20.42 -11.13 -0.16
CA PRO A 160 19.26 -10.60 0.53
C PRO A 160 19.14 -9.10 0.24
N PRO A 161 18.01 -8.61 -0.30
CA PRO A 161 17.87 -7.21 -0.62
C PRO A 161 18.06 -6.36 0.64
N ALA A 162 18.73 -5.22 0.45
CA ALA A 162 18.77 -4.19 1.46
C ALA A 162 17.34 -3.70 1.73
N CYS A 163 17.02 -3.46 2.99
CA CYS A 163 15.70 -2.97 3.41
C CYS A 163 15.37 -1.49 3.08
N PRO A 164 16.31 -0.58 2.74
CA PRO A 164 15.95 0.80 2.39
C PRO A 164 14.95 0.87 1.24
N GLY A 165 13.90 1.66 1.40
CA GLY A 165 12.88 1.91 0.36
C GLY A 165 11.51 1.28 0.62
N PHE A 166 11.40 0.33 1.56
CA PHE A 166 10.09 -0.15 2.01
C PHE A 166 9.35 0.92 2.83
N SER A 167 8.02 0.95 2.73
CA SER A 167 7.17 1.66 3.69
C SER A 167 7.08 0.89 5.03
N GLN A 168 6.49 1.50 6.06
CA GLN A 168 6.49 0.96 7.43
C GLN A 168 6.02 -0.50 7.52
N VAL A 169 4.83 -0.80 7.00
CA VAL A 169 4.24 -2.14 7.12
C VAL A 169 5.04 -3.21 6.37
N PRO A 170 5.43 -3.04 5.09
CA PRO A 170 6.32 -3.98 4.41
C PRO A 170 7.68 -4.14 5.09
N CYS A 171 8.22 -3.07 5.67
CA CYS A 171 9.49 -3.11 6.38
C CYS A 171 9.42 -4.01 7.62
N GLU A 172 8.41 -3.83 8.47
CA GLU A 172 8.25 -4.60 9.71
C GLU A 172 7.89 -6.07 9.44
N ASN A 173 7.25 -6.34 8.31
CA ASN A 173 6.89 -7.70 7.89
C ASN A 173 8.03 -8.47 7.20
N LYS A 174 9.17 -7.82 6.90
CA LYS A 174 10.34 -8.47 6.28
C LYS A 174 11.37 -8.84 7.34
N PRO A 175 11.63 -10.13 7.58
CA PRO A 175 12.63 -10.53 8.57
C PRO A 175 14.02 -9.99 8.23
N GLY A 176 14.69 -9.40 9.22
CA GLY A 176 15.98 -8.71 9.05
C GLY A 176 15.86 -7.19 8.78
N CYS A 177 14.67 -6.72 8.42
CA CYS A 177 14.34 -5.31 8.30
C CYS A 177 13.72 -4.75 9.59
N HIS A 178 13.88 -3.46 9.84
CA HIS A 178 13.21 -2.74 10.91
C HIS A 178 12.90 -1.29 10.51
N TRP A 179 11.76 -0.77 10.96
CA TRP A 179 11.36 0.61 10.71
C TRP A 179 12.04 1.57 11.67
N VAL A 180 12.64 2.64 11.13
CA VAL A 180 13.31 3.69 11.88
C VAL A 180 12.39 4.91 11.94
N TYR A 181 11.69 5.06 13.06
CA TYR A 181 10.70 6.13 13.28
C TYR A 181 11.30 7.54 13.21
N SER A 182 12.58 7.73 13.56
CA SER A 182 13.22 9.05 13.62
C SER A 182 13.36 9.73 12.25
N ASN A 183 13.40 8.96 11.17
CA ASN A 183 13.53 9.46 9.80
C ASN A 183 12.50 8.85 8.84
N SER A 184 11.50 8.12 9.36
CA SER A 184 10.48 7.43 8.58
C SER A 184 11.07 6.59 7.44
N SER A 185 12.10 5.79 7.76
CA SER A 185 12.77 4.96 6.76
C SER A 185 12.93 3.52 7.24
N CYS A 186 13.00 2.59 6.30
CA CYS A 186 13.32 1.20 6.58
C CYS A 186 14.83 0.98 6.57
N ALA A 187 15.35 0.24 7.55
CA ALA A 187 16.77 -0.08 7.68
C ALA A 187 16.99 -1.59 7.90
N GLY A 188 18.22 -2.02 7.65
CA GLY A 188 18.65 -3.42 7.77
C GLY A 188 18.84 -4.11 6.42
N THR A 189 19.00 -5.42 6.47
CA THR A 189 19.12 -6.30 5.31
C THR A 189 18.22 -7.50 5.58
N SER A 190 17.44 -7.91 4.59
CA SER A 190 16.59 -9.08 4.75
C SER A 190 17.40 -10.34 5.11
N LEU A 191 16.79 -11.31 5.79
CA LEU A 191 17.45 -12.57 6.08
C LEU A 191 17.53 -13.42 4.82
N SER A 192 18.67 -14.09 4.59
CA SER A 192 18.80 -15.04 3.49
C SER A 192 17.86 -16.23 3.68
N CYS A 193 17.42 -16.84 2.57
CA CYS A 193 16.55 -18.02 2.61
C CYS A 193 17.17 -19.16 3.44
N SER A 194 18.50 -19.32 3.42
CA SER A 194 19.22 -20.31 4.22
C SER A 194 19.05 -20.16 5.75
N THR A 195 18.52 -19.03 6.23
CA THR A 195 18.21 -18.81 7.65
C THR A 195 16.96 -19.60 8.09
N TYR A 196 16.06 -19.94 7.16
CA TYR A 196 14.84 -20.69 7.44
C TYR A 196 15.10 -22.18 7.36
N THR A 197 15.02 -22.86 8.50
CA THR A 197 15.40 -24.29 8.61
C THR A 197 14.25 -25.25 8.38
N THR A 198 13.01 -24.75 8.32
CA THR A 198 11.81 -25.57 8.11
C THR A 198 11.13 -25.22 6.78
N GLU A 199 10.54 -26.22 6.14
CA GLU A 199 9.77 -26.04 4.91
C GLU A 199 8.71 -24.94 5.06
N THR A 200 7.94 -24.98 6.15
CA THR A 200 6.89 -24.00 6.43
C THR A 200 7.39 -22.57 6.52
N THR A 201 8.51 -22.33 7.21
CA THR A 201 9.05 -20.97 7.34
C THR A 201 9.74 -20.50 6.07
N CYS A 202 10.31 -21.43 5.29
CA CYS A 202 10.94 -21.16 4.00
C CYS A 202 9.93 -20.72 2.95
N VAL A 203 8.88 -21.53 2.70
CA VAL A 203 7.88 -21.23 1.65
C VAL A 203 6.97 -20.05 2.00
N ALA A 204 6.94 -19.64 3.27
CA ALA A 204 6.26 -18.43 3.71
C ALA A 204 6.99 -17.15 3.23
N GLN A 205 8.27 -17.24 2.86
CA GLN A 205 9.02 -16.10 2.34
C GLN A 205 8.96 -16.07 0.82
N THR A 206 8.45 -14.98 0.26
CA THR A 206 8.45 -14.75 -1.19
C THR A 206 9.86 -14.86 -1.76
N GLY A 207 10.05 -15.72 -2.77
CA GLY A 207 11.34 -15.95 -3.45
C GLY A 207 12.23 -17.02 -2.82
N CYS A 208 11.86 -17.56 -1.65
CA CYS A 208 12.50 -18.73 -1.07
C CYS A 208 11.77 -20.02 -1.49
N HIS A 209 12.52 -21.11 -1.63
CA HIS A 209 11.95 -22.44 -1.87
C HIS A 209 12.69 -23.53 -1.06
N PHE A 210 11.98 -24.61 -0.75
CA PHE A 210 12.49 -25.69 0.08
C PHE A 210 12.77 -26.95 -0.76
N ASN A 211 14.01 -27.44 -0.75
CA ASN A 211 14.42 -28.69 -1.37
C ASN A 211 15.44 -29.43 -0.48
N GLY A 212 14.98 -29.91 0.68
CA GLY A 212 15.84 -30.49 1.73
C GLY A 212 16.58 -29.45 2.58
N SER A 213 16.86 -28.28 2.02
CA SER A 213 17.23 -27.04 2.71
C SER A 213 16.51 -25.85 2.08
N CYS A 214 16.33 -24.76 2.82
CA CYS A 214 15.79 -23.53 2.25
C CYS A 214 16.84 -22.80 1.41
N ALA A 215 16.51 -22.53 0.16
CA ALA A 215 17.35 -21.89 -0.83
C ALA A 215 16.56 -20.79 -1.56
N GLY A 216 17.22 -20.09 -2.47
CA GLY A 216 16.68 -18.95 -3.18
C GLY A 216 17.07 -17.60 -2.57
N ALA A 217 16.36 -16.57 -3.01
CA ALA A 217 16.55 -15.18 -2.62
C ALA A 217 15.23 -14.63 -2.10
N PRO A 218 15.17 -13.98 -0.92
CA PRO A 218 13.96 -13.29 -0.53
C PRO A 218 13.72 -12.17 -1.54
N LEU A 219 12.72 -12.31 -2.38
CA LEU A 219 12.39 -11.29 -3.36
C LEU A 219 11.65 -10.15 -2.68
N VAL A 220 11.96 -8.94 -3.14
CA VAL A 220 11.46 -7.67 -2.57
C VAL A 220 9.94 -7.66 -2.57
N THR A 221 9.30 -8.16 -3.64
CA THR A 221 7.85 -8.08 -3.80
C THR A 221 7.28 -9.20 -4.68
N ARG A 222 5.97 -9.45 -4.58
CA ARG A 222 5.25 -10.29 -5.56
C ARG A 222 5.22 -9.55 -6.89
N CYS A 223 5.13 -10.25 -8.02
CA CYS A 223 5.02 -9.59 -9.33
C CYS A 223 3.92 -8.50 -9.29
N GLU A 224 2.77 -8.82 -8.70
CA GLU A 224 1.60 -7.94 -8.58
C GLU A 224 1.85 -6.61 -7.84
N ASP A 225 2.92 -6.54 -7.05
CA ASP A 225 3.25 -5.35 -6.26
C ASP A 225 4.35 -4.49 -6.93
N GLU A 226 5.00 -5.00 -7.99
CA GLU A 226 5.99 -4.30 -8.81
C GLU A 226 5.30 -3.27 -9.72
N VAL A 227 5.99 -2.15 -9.95
CA VAL A 227 5.54 -1.15 -10.92
C VAL A 227 5.66 -1.75 -12.32
N ALA A 228 4.66 -1.55 -13.19
CA ALA A 228 4.61 -2.13 -14.53
C ALA A 228 5.93 -2.00 -15.33
N GLY A 229 6.65 -0.88 -15.22
CA GLY A 229 7.93 -0.67 -15.90
C GLY A 229 9.12 -1.48 -15.36
N LEU A 230 8.99 -2.09 -14.17
CA LEU A 230 10.01 -2.94 -13.56
C LEU A 230 9.76 -4.43 -13.80
N CYS A 231 8.62 -4.80 -14.39
CA CYS A 231 8.23 -6.20 -14.59
C CYS A 231 9.28 -7.02 -15.33
N GLU A 232 9.80 -6.45 -16.41
CA GLU A 232 10.73 -7.11 -17.32
C GLU A 232 12.10 -7.38 -16.67
N TYR A 233 12.37 -6.73 -15.53
CA TYR A 233 13.59 -6.89 -14.74
C TYR A 233 13.44 -7.91 -13.61
N THR A 234 12.27 -8.57 -13.51
CA THR A 234 12.05 -9.63 -12.54
C THR A 234 11.75 -10.92 -13.28
N ALA A 235 12.73 -11.82 -13.37
CA ALA A 235 12.53 -13.12 -13.98
C ALA A 235 11.33 -13.85 -13.36
N GLY A 236 10.52 -14.54 -14.18
CA GLY A 236 9.25 -15.15 -13.77
C GLY A 236 8.06 -14.19 -13.67
N CYS A 237 8.28 -12.87 -13.73
CA CYS A 237 7.21 -11.88 -13.90
C CYS A 237 7.00 -11.55 -15.37
N THR A 238 5.75 -11.26 -15.72
CA THR A 238 5.32 -10.86 -17.07
C THR A 238 4.41 -9.65 -16.97
N LEU A 239 4.69 -8.65 -17.81
CA LEU A 239 3.81 -7.51 -17.99
C LEU A 239 2.58 -7.99 -18.77
N VAL A 240 1.40 -7.79 -18.19
CA VAL A 240 0.11 -8.06 -18.83
C VAL A 240 -0.51 -6.71 -19.16
N GLU A 241 -0.80 -6.48 -20.44
CA GLU A 241 -1.48 -5.28 -20.94
C GLU A 241 -3.02 -5.41 -20.88
#